data_AF-A0A1B2HDW8-F1
#
_entry.id   AF-A0A1B2HDW8-F1
#
_cell.length_a   1.000
_cell.length_b   1.000
_cell.length_c   1.000
_cell.angle_alpha   90.00
_cell.angle_beta   90.00
_cell.angle_gamma   90.00
#
_symmetry.space_group_name_H-M   'P 1'
#
loop_
_entity.id
_entity.type
_entity.pdbx_description
1 polymer ?
#
loop_
_entity_poly.entity_id
_entity_poly.type
_entity_poly.pdbx_seq_one_letter_code
_entity_poly.pdbx_strand_id
1 'polypeptide(L)'
;MAGLIGMGLTAAALFSFTGPPAQADPGICIDHVMENGYQATGNVLKACKIAKTGNADDVKKCRRMLYDEGVRRVVALHACRIASYPEQSS
;
A
#
# COMPACT_ATOMS: atom_id res chain seq x y z
N MET A 1 28.27 -31.25 -37.70
CA MET A 1 27.00 -31.23 -36.95
C MET A 1 27.34 -31.01 -35.50
N ALA A 2 26.99 -29.83 -34.98
CA ALA A 2 27.22 -29.45 -33.58
C ALA A 2 26.13 -30.07 -32.71
N GLY A 3 26.49 -30.61 -31.55
CA GLY A 3 25.54 -31.21 -30.62
C GLY A 3 26.08 -31.31 -29.19
N LEU A 4 25.33 -30.66 -28.29
CA LEU A 4 25.07 -31.03 -26.89
C LEU A 4 26.14 -30.79 -25.82
N ILE A 5 26.02 -29.64 -25.14
CA ILE A 5 25.94 -29.49 -23.67
C ILE A 5 25.36 -28.08 -23.42
N GLY A 6 24.19 -27.82 -22.82
CA GLY A 6 23.52 -28.53 -21.73
C GLY A 6 23.82 -27.86 -20.39
N MET A 7 23.38 -26.61 -20.16
CA MET A 7 23.35 -25.90 -18.86
C MET A 7 22.84 -24.46 -19.08
N GLY A 8 21.88 -23.90 -18.36
CA GLY A 8 21.14 -24.39 -17.21
C GLY A 8 19.78 -23.69 -17.14
N LEU A 9 18.81 -24.42 -16.61
CA LEU A 9 17.55 -23.85 -16.14
C LEU A 9 17.90 -22.91 -14.97
N THR A 10 17.90 -21.60 -15.20
CA THR A 10 17.75 -20.64 -14.12
C THR A 10 16.32 -20.81 -13.59
N ALA A 11 16.18 -21.69 -12.62
CA ALA A 11 15.03 -21.71 -11.75
C ALA A 11 14.93 -20.31 -11.12
N ALA A 12 13.99 -19.50 -11.61
CA ALA A 12 13.57 -18.31 -10.90
C ALA A 12 13.05 -18.82 -9.55
N ALA A 13 13.84 -18.60 -8.50
CA ALA A 13 13.41 -18.83 -7.14
C ALA A 13 12.13 -18.01 -6.94
N LEU A 14 11.00 -18.71 -6.86
CA LEU A 14 9.78 -18.14 -6.34
C LEU A 14 10.10 -17.76 -4.90
N PHE A 15 10.43 -16.50 -4.68
CA PHE A 15 10.50 -15.92 -3.36
C PHE A 15 9.10 -16.05 -2.78
N SER A 16 8.89 -17.12 -2.02
CA SER A 16 7.83 -17.20 -1.04
C SER A 16 8.05 -16.00 -0.11
N PHE A 17 7.36 -14.89 -0.42
CA PHE A 17 7.23 -13.77 0.49
C PHE A 17 6.47 -14.28 1.71
N THR A 18 7.19 -14.89 2.64
CA THR A 18 6.77 -15.00 4.04
C THR A 18 7.02 -13.64 4.70
N GLY A 19 6.46 -12.58 4.09
CA GLY A 19 6.38 -11.29 4.73
C GLY A 19 5.56 -11.44 6.01
N PRO A 20 5.92 -10.74 7.11
CA PRO A 20 5.07 -10.69 8.29
C PRO A 20 3.63 -10.37 7.86
N PRO A 21 2.61 -10.93 8.54
CA PRO A 21 1.21 -10.82 8.14
C PRO A 21 0.94 -9.36 7.81
N ALA A 22 0.54 -9.08 6.56
CA ALA A 22 0.50 -7.76 5.94
C ALA A 22 0.18 -6.69 6.98
N GLN A 23 1.22 -6.12 7.59
CA GLN A 23 1.01 -5.09 8.58
C GLN A 23 0.56 -3.91 7.77
N ALA A 24 -0.67 -3.46 8.04
CA ALA A 24 -1.21 -2.19 7.60
C ALA A 24 -0.09 -1.16 7.34
N ASP A 25 0.28 -1.01 6.07
CA ASP A 25 1.48 -0.27 5.68
C ASP A 25 1.06 1.16 5.32
N PRO A 26 1.54 2.17 6.07
CA PRO A 26 1.18 3.55 5.79
C PRO A 26 1.81 4.05 4.48
N GLY A 27 2.85 3.39 3.95
CA GLY A 27 3.44 3.66 2.64
C GLY A 27 2.44 3.44 1.52
N ILE A 28 1.73 2.31 1.51
CA ILE A 28 0.68 2.02 0.50
C ILE A 28 -0.39 3.13 0.43
N CYS A 29 -0.74 3.73 1.57
CA CYS A 29 -1.65 4.88 1.62
C CYS A 29 -1.07 6.11 0.92
N ILE A 30 0.19 6.43 1.23
CA ILE A 30 0.90 7.59 0.71
C ILE A 30 1.12 7.43 -0.79
N ASP A 31 1.57 6.25 -1.22
CA ASP A 31 1.77 5.91 -2.63
C ASP A 31 0.47 6.06 -3.40
N HIS A 32 -0.65 5.53 -2.90
CA HIS A 32 -1.94 5.69 -3.56
C HIS A 32 -2.38 7.16 -3.70
N VAL A 33 -2.12 7.99 -2.69
CA VAL A 33 -2.40 9.43 -2.75
C VAL A 33 -1.51 10.10 -3.81
N MET A 34 -0.24 9.75 -3.88
CA MET A 34 0.72 10.28 -4.85
C MET A 34 0.42 9.84 -6.29
N GLU A 35 0.09 8.56 -6.50
CA GLU A 35 -0.30 8.00 -7.80
C GLU A 35 -1.55 8.68 -8.39
N ASN A 36 -2.42 9.21 -7.53
CA ASN A 36 -3.60 9.97 -7.93
C ASN A 36 -3.34 11.48 -8.10
N GLY A 37 -2.08 11.91 -8.05
CA GLY A 37 -1.66 13.28 -8.37
C GLY A 37 -1.67 14.26 -7.19
N TYR A 38 -1.73 13.77 -5.95
CA TYR A 38 -1.67 14.62 -4.75
C TYR A 38 -0.28 14.60 -4.12
N GLN A 39 0.06 15.65 -3.38
CA GLN A 39 1.34 15.72 -2.69
C GLN A 39 1.33 14.97 -1.36
N ALA A 40 2.43 14.30 -1.03
CA ALA A 40 2.65 13.69 0.28
C ALA A 40 3.03 14.75 1.32
N THR A 41 2.06 15.55 1.77
CA THR A 41 2.27 16.55 2.82
C THR A 41 2.44 15.90 4.20
N GLY A 42 2.91 16.66 5.19
CA GLY A 42 2.97 16.19 6.57
C GLY A 42 1.62 15.72 7.13
N ASN A 43 0.52 16.31 6.66
CA ASN A 43 -0.83 15.92 7.04
C ASN A 43 -1.26 14.62 6.37
N VAL A 44 -0.87 14.38 5.11
CA VAL A 44 -1.06 13.10 4.42
C VAL A 44 -0.31 11.98 5.15
N LEU A 45 0.96 12.19 5.50
CA LEU A 45 1.76 11.23 6.26
C LEU A 45 1.10 10.88 7.61
N LYS A 46 0.60 11.90 8.31
CA LYS A 46 -0.10 11.74 9.59
C LYS A 46 -1.43 10.99 9.43
N ALA A 47 -2.21 11.32 8.41
CA ALA A 47 -3.48 10.66 8.10
C ALA A 47 -3.27 9.16 7.83
N CYS A 48 -2.31 8.83 6.97
CA CYS A 48 -1.97 7.45 6.61
C CYS A 48 -1.41 6.66 7.80
N LYS A 49 -0.63 7.29 8.69
CA LYS A 49 -0.15 6.65 9.92
C LYS A 49 -1.28 6.33 10.90
N ILE A 50 -2.32 7.16 10.97
CA ILE A 50 -3.50 6.92 11.81
C ILE A 50 -4.30 5.73 11.29
N ALA A 51 -4.47 5.61 9.97
CA ALA A 51 -5.23 4.51 9.36
C ALA A 51 -4.65 3.12 9.69
N LYS A 52 -3.34 3.02 9.94
CA LYS A 52 -2.66 1.76 10.27
C LYS A 52 -3.30 0.97 11.43
N THR A 53 -3.98 1.65 12.35
CA THR A 53 -4.57 0.99 13.53
C THR A 53 -5.73 0.06 13.19
N GLY A 54 -6.32 0.17 11.99
CA GLY A 54 -7.47 -0.63 11.58
C GLY A 54 -8.78 -0.27 12.29
N ASN A 55 -8.78 0.76 13.15
CA ASN A 55 -9.97 1.20 13.88
C ASN A 55 -10.86 2.07 12.98
N ALA A 56 -12.17 1.84 13.03
CA ALA A 56 -13.15 2.58 12.24
C ALA A 56 -13.10 4.11 12.47
N ASP A 57 -12.82 4.57 13.68
CA ASP A 57 -12.71 6.00 13.96
C ASP A 57 -11.42 6.62 13.43
N ASP A 58 -10.34 5.84 13.40
CA ASP A 58 -9.08 6.23 12.80
C ASP A 58 -9.16 6.28 11.27
N VAL A 59 -9.88 5.33 10.64
CA VAL A 59 -10.22 5.39 9.21
C VAL A 59 -11.01 6.65 8.88
N LYS A 60 -12.03 6.99 9.69
CA LYS A 60 -12.82 8.22 9.51
C LYS A 60 -11.97 9.47 9.68
N LYS A 61 -11.00 9.45 10.61
CA LYS A 61 -10.09 10.57 10.86
C LYS A 61 -9.10 10.73 9.71
N CYS A 62 -8.51 9.64 9.22
CA CYS A 62 -7.67 9.63 8.03
C CYS A 62 -8.40 10.27 6.84
N ARG A 63 -9.64 9.83 6.55
CA ARG A 63 -10.43 10.37 5.43
C ARG A 63 -10.67 11.88 5.55
N ARG A 64 -10.97 12.37 6.76
CA ARG A 64 -11.17 13.81 7.00
C ARG A 64 -9.88 14.59 6.74
N MET A 65 -8.77 14.13 7.30
CA MET A 65 -7.48 14.81 7.12
C MET A 65 -7.04 14.85 5.65
N LEU A 66 -7.20 13.76 4.89
CA LEU A 66 -6.91 13.77 3.45
C LEU A 66 -7.84 14.71 2.68
N TYR A 67 -9.11 14.79 3.06
CA TYR A 67 -10.06 15.73 2.44
C TYR A 67 -9.70 17.19 2.71
N ASP A 68 -9.24 17.50 3.93
CA ASP A 68 -8.77 18.85 4.30
C ASP A 68 -7.52 19.26 3.49
N GLU A 69 -6.72 18.29 3.04
CA GLU A 69 -5.59 18.48 2.11
C GLU A 69 -6.03 18.60 0.64
N GLY A 70 -7.33 18.58 0.36
CA GLY A 70 -7.87 18.67 -1.01
C GLY A 70 -7.86 17.33 -1.76
N VAL A 71 -7.54 16.21 -1.11
CA VAL A 71 -7.61 14.88 -1.73
C VAL A 71 -9.07 14.54 -2.02
N ARG A 72 -9.37 14.12 -3.26
CA ARG A 72 -10.73 13.69 -3.63
C ARG A 72 -11.22 12.60 -2.69
N ARG A 73 -12.51 12.70 -2.32
CA ARG A 73 -13.17 11.79 -1.36
C ARG A 73 -12.98 10.30 -1.68
N VAL A 74 -13.01 9.92 -2.96
CA VAL A 74 -12.84 8.52 -3.41
C VAL A 74 -11.41 8.04 -3.17
N VAL A 75 -10.41 8.86 -3.53
CA VAL A 75 -8.98 8.57 -3.32
C VAL A 75 -8.69 8.48 -1.83
N ALA A 76 -9.18 9.43 -1.03
CA ALA A 76 -9.02 9.42 0.42
C ALA A 76 -9.66 8.18 1.06
N LEU A 77 -10.85 7.78 0.63
CA LEU A 77 -11.53 6.59 1.14
C LEU A 77 -10.73 5.32 0.81
N HIS A 78 -10.25 5.20 -0.41
CA HIS A 78 -9.50 4.04 -0.86
C HIS A 78 -8.13 3.95 -0.16
N ALA A 79 -7.37 5.06 -0.12
CA ALA A 79 -6.09 5.15 0.58
C ALA A 79 -6.19 4.76 2.06
N CYS A 80 -7.17 5.29 2.80
CA CYS A 80 -7.34 4.93 4.20
C CYS A 80 -7.79 3.47 4.38
N ARG A 81 -8.57 2.91 3.44
CA ARG A 81 -9.05 1.53 3.52
C ARG A 81 -7.93 0.52 3.31
N ILE A 82 -7.13 0.67 2.26
CA ILE A 82 -5.98 -0.22 1.97
C ILE A 82 -4.91 -0.14 3.06
N ALA A 83 -4.76 1.02 3.70
CA ALA A 83 -3.87 1.21 4.83
C ALA A 83 -4.35 0.49 6.09
N SER A 84 -5.67 0.38 6.29
CA SER A 84 -6.29 -0.18 7.50
C SER A 84 -6.53 -1.67 7.39
N TYR A 85 -6.84 -2.12 6.18
CA TYR A 85 -7.11 -3.49 5.81
C TYR A 85 -6.28 -3.76 4.55
N PRO A 86 -4.99 -4.09 4.69
CA PRO A 86 -4.28 -4.65 3.56
C PRO A 86 -5.04 -5.92 3.18
N GLU A 87 -5.58 -5.98 1.97
CA GLU A 87 -6.27 -7.18 1.50
C GLU A 87 -5.34 -8.37 1.78
N GLN A 88 -5.86 -9.38 2.47
CA GLN A 88 -5.19 -10.67 2.51
C GLN A 88 -5.24 -11.18 1.07
N SER A 89 -4.16 -10.95 0.31
CA SER A 89 -3.93 -11.65 -0.93
C SER A 89 -3.99 -13.15 -0.63
N SER A 90 -5.12 -13.76 -1.00
CA SER A 90 -5.33 -15.20 -0.97
C SER A 90 -4.76 -15.86 -2.23
#